data_AF-A0A7W1TRI7-F1
#
_entry.id   AF-A0A7W1TRI7-F1
#
_cell.length_a   1.000
_cell.length_b   1.000
_cell.length_c   1.000
_cell.angle_alpha   90.00
_cell.angle_beta   90.00
_cell.angle_gamma   90.00
#
_symmetry.space_group_name_H-M   'P 1'
#
loop_
_entity.id
_entity.type
_entity.pdbx_description
1 polymer ?
#
loop_
_entity_poly.entity_id
_entity_poly.type
_entity_poly.pdbx_seq_one_letter_code
_entity_poly.pdbx_strand_id
1 'polypeptide(L)'
;MPGKRRSVGRLGFDEWLQLCGVTLAHALDEQRAVICGTVSAHMAAQFPTLCYDPHLPDPLKYHHAVMIQTPLRFHALLQTALKLRMLIVIEREYRWARQVLPLHGVTLLHMLTHAELYFDVAADSVTLDQIGHVHLFTLKHVTLDMIERGMTA
;
A
#
# COMPACT_ATOMS: atom_id res chain seq x y z
N MET A 1 9.29 48.28 -11.96
CA MET A 1 9.49 47.15 -11.04
C MET A 1 8.43 46.09 -11.32
N PRO A 2 8.77 44.93 -11.88
CA PRO A 2 7.81 43.85 -12.06
C PRO A 2 7.85 42.94 -10.84
N GLY A 3 6.72 42.85 -10.13
CA GLY A 3 6.52 41.89 -9.05
C GLY A 3 6.64 40.47 -9.60
N LYS A 4 7.61 39.73 -9.07
CA LYS A 4 7.67 38.26 -9.19
C LYS A 4 6.37 37.71 -8.60
N ARG A 5 5.39 37.42 -9.46
CA ARG A 5 4.38 36.42 -9.16
C ARG A 5 5.17 35.13 -8.93
N ARG A 6 5.36 34.76 -7.66
CA ARG A 6 5.77 33.40 -7.30
C ARG A 6 4.69 32.52 -7.89
N SER A 7 4.97 31.88 -9.03
CA SER A 7 4.28 30.66 -9.40
C SER A 7 4.36 29.77 -8.17
N VAL A 8 3.23 29.47 -7.54
CA VAL A 8 3.15 28.41 -6.53
C VAL A 8 3.56 27.14 -7.28
N GLY A 9 4.86 26.85 -7.25
CA GLY A 9 5.43 25.69 -7.91
C GLY A 9 4.78 24.47 -7.27
N ARG A 10 4.29 23.54 -8.09
CA ARG A 10 3.91 22.22 -7.61
C ARG A 10 5.08 21.67 -6.79
N LEU A 11 4.86 21.42 -5.50
CA LEU A 11 5.86 20.75 -4.67
C LEU A 11 6.23 19.44 -5.37
N GLY A 12 7.53 19.14 -5.46
CA GLY A 12 7.97 17.85 -5.95
C GLY A 12 7.45 16.74 -5.04
N PHE A 13 7.27 15.51 -5.54
CA PHE A 13 6.77 14.40 -4.73
C PHE A 13 7.61 14.16 -3.47
N ASP A 14 8.94 14.23 -3.59
CA ASP A 14 9.85 14.07 -2.45
C ASP A 14 9.68 15.19 -1.42
N GLU A 15 9.57 16.44 -1.86
CA GLU A 15 9.36 17.59 -0.99
C GLU A 15 8.01 17.50 -0.27
N TRP A 16 6.95 17.13 -1.01
CA TRP A 16 5.64 16.86 -0.43
C TRP A 16 5.69 15.72 0.58
N LEU A 17 6.39 14.61 0.29
CA LEU A 17 6.51 13.49 1.22
C LEU A 17 7.21 13.92 2.51
N GLN A 18 8.22 14.78 2.42
CA GLN A 18 8.90 15.33 3.60
C GLN A 18 7.95 16.16 4.48
N LEU A 19 7.11 16.98 3.87
CA LEU A 19 6.18 17.87 4.57
C LEU A 19 4.93 17.15 5.09
N CYS A 20 4.34 16.29 4.28
CA CYS A 20 3.01 15.74 4.47
C CYS A 20 2.99 14.25 4.82
N GLY A 21 4.12 13.53 4.76
CA GLY A 21 4.16 12.08 4.96
C GLY A 21 3.54 11.63 6.29
N VAL A 22 3.90 12.29 7.40
CA VAL A 22 3.33 11.99 8.73
C VAL A 22 1.83 12.30 8.78
N THR A 23 1.40 13.43 8.24
CA THR A 23 -0.02 13.81 8.19
C THR A 23 -0.85 12.82 7.38
N LEU A 24 -0.36 12.41 6.21
CA LEU A 24 -1.03 11.38 5.40
C LEU A 24 -1.07 10.04 6.15
N ALA A 25 0.00 9.67 6.85
CA ALA A 25 0.02 8.45 7.66
C ALA A 25 -1.10 8.48 8.70
N HIS A 26 -1.30 9.59 9.42
CA HIS A 26 -2.41 9.73 10.36
C HIS A 26 -3.77 9.61 9.68
N ALA A 27 -3.99 10.32 8.56
CA ALA A 27 -5.25 10.29 7.84
C ALA A 27 -5.61 8.88 7.32
N LEU A 28 -4.62 8.13 6.85
CA LEU A 28 -4.80 6.71 6.48
C LEU A 28 -5.13 5.84 7.69
N ASP A 29 -4.49 6.09 8.83
CA ASP A 29 -4.68 5.28 10.04
C ASP A 29 -6.06 5.46 10.67
N GLU A 30 -6.63 6.68 10.60
CA GLU A 30 -8.02 6.95 10.98
C GLU A 30 -9.02 6.11 10.17
N GLN A 31 -8.69 5.79 8.92
CA GLN A 31 -9.51 4.97 8.02
C GLN A 31 -9.03 3.51 7.94
N ARG A 32 -8.08 3.08 8.78
CA ARG A 32 -7.44 1.75 8.72
C ARG A 32 -8.45 0.61 8.66
N ALA A 33 -9.47 0.64 9.51
CA ALA A 33 -10.47 -0.43 9.60
C ALA A 33 -11.29 -0.55 8.31
N VAL A 34 -11.71 0.60 7.74
CA VAL A 34 -12.47 0.67 6.49
C VAL A 34 -11.61 0.18 5.33
N ILE A 35 -10.40 0.73 5.19
CA ILE A 35 -9.48 0.38 4.10
C ILE A 35 -9.13 -1.11 4.15
N CYS A 36 -8.60 -1.59 5.28
CA CYS A 36 -8.13 -2.97 5.39
C CYS A 36 -9.28 -3.98 5.33
N GLY A 37 -10.45 -3.66 5.88
CA GLY A 37 -11.63 -4.50 5.79
C GLY A 37 -12.13 -4.64 4.35
N THR A 38 -12.18 -3.54 3.60
CA THR A 38 -12.62 -3.52 2.20
C THR A 38 -11.64 -4.28 1.31
N VAL A 39 -10.34 -4.04 1.48
CA VAL A 39 -9.29 -4.75 0.75
C VAL A 39 -9.34 -6.25 1.04
N SER A 40 -9.49 -6.63 2.31
CA SER A 40 -9.61 -8.04 2.70
C SER A 40 -10.81 -8.72 2.02
N ALA A 41 -11.99 -8.11 2.07
CA ALA A 41 -13.19 -8.66 1.47
C ALA A 41 -13.05 -8.83 -0.05
N HIS A 42 -12.49 -7.84 -0.73
CA HIS A 42 -12.30 -7.89 -2.17
C HIS A 42 -11.26 -8.94 -2.58
N MET A 43 -10.12 -9.00 -1.89
CA MET A 43 -9.07 -9.98 -2.18
C MET A 43 -9.56 -11.41 -1.95
N ALA A 44 -10.34 -11.65 -0.90
CA ALA A 44 -10.95 -12.95 -0.64
C ALA A 44 -11.99 -13.35 -1.70
N ALA A 45 -12.73 -12.37 -2.25
CA ALA A 45 -13.69 -12.62 -3.33
C ALA A 45 -13.00 -12.87 -4.68
N GLN A 46 -11.94 -12.12 -4.98
CA GLN A 46 -11.21 -12.19 -6.24
C GLN A 46 -10.27 -13.42 -6.31
N PHE A 47 -9.65 -13.78 -5.18
CA PHE A 47 -8.69 -14.88 -5.09
C PHE A 47 -9.06 -15.85 -3.94
N PRO A 48 -10.17 -16.60 -4.07
CA PRO A 48 -10.74 -17.41 -2.98
C PRO A 48 -9.87 -18.59 -2.53
N THR A 49 -8.86 -18.96 -3.32
CA THR A 49 -7.93 -20.07 -3.02
C THR A 49 -6.51 -19.59 -2.70
N LEU A 50 -6.25 -18.28 -2.68
CA LEU A 50 -4.93 -17.73 -2.44
C LEU A 50 -4.46 -18.05 -1.01
N CYS A 51 -3.28 -18.66 -0.86
CA CYS A 51 -2.75 -19.15 0.41
C CYS A 51 -3.60 -20.21 1.11
N TYR A 52 -4.58 -20.83 0.43
CA TYR A 52 -5.31 -21.98 0.96
C TYR A 52 -4.44 -23.24 0.85
N ASP A 53 -4.27 -23.95 1.97
CA ASP A 53 -3.55 -25.22 2.03
C ASP A 53 -4.41 -26.28 2.73
N PRO A 54 -4.94 -27.29 2.00
CA PRO A 54 -5.79 -28.33 2.56
C PRO A 54 -5.06 -29.27 3.52
N HIS A 55 -3.72 -29.25 3.56
CA HIS A 55 -2.92 -30.09 4.43
C HIS A 55 -2.73 -29.52 5.84
N LEU A 56 -3.15 -28.26 6.08
CA LEU A 56 -3.12 -27.67 7.40
C LEU A 56 -4.20 -28.27 8.34
N PRO A 57 -3.98 -28.27 9.67
CA PRO A 57 -4.98 -28.75 10.63
C PRO A 57 -6.32 -27.98 10.60
N ASP A 58 -6.28 -26.69 10.25
CA ASP A 58 -7.47 -25.85 10.06
C ASP A 58 -7.27 -24.89 8.86
N PRO A 59 -7.46 -25.39 7.62
CA PRO A 59 -7.17 -24.64 6.39
C PRO A 59 -8.00 -23.37 6.25
N LEU A 60 -9.27 -23.41 6.65
CA LEU A 60 -10.19 -22.29 6.52
C LEU A 60 -9.85 -21.17 7.48
N LYS A 61 -9.53 -21.50 8.74
CA LYS A 61 -9.10 -20.50 9.72
C LYS A 61 -7.78 -19.85 9.32
N TYR A 62 -6.83 -20.64 8.83
CA TYR A 62 -5.56 -20.11 8.33
C TYR A 62 -5.79 -19.15 7.15
N HIS A 63 -6.55 -19.59 6.14
CA HIS A 63 -6.89 -18.77 4.97
C HIS A 63 -7.56 -17.45 5.38
N HIS A 64 -8.59 -17.52 6.23
CA HIS A 64 -9.28 -16.32 6.73
C HIS A 64 -8.35 -15.38 7.50
N ALA A 65 -7.46 -15.93 8.33
CA ALA A 65 -6.46 -15.13 9.04
C ALA A 65 -5.48 -14.44 8.07
N VAL A 66 -5.02 -15.12 7.02
CA VAL A 66 -4.14 -14.53 6.00
C VAL A 66 -4.85 -13.38 5.28
N MET A 67 -6.11 -13.56 4.89
CA MET A 67 -6.88 -12.53 4.19
C MET A 67 -7.12 -11.28 5.03
N ILE A 68 -7.25 -11.41 6.36
CA ILE A 68 -7.39 -10.27 7.28
C ILE A 68 -6.03 -9.62 7.57
N GLN A 69 -4.99 -10.41 7.80
CA GLN A 69 -3.70 -9.90 8.24
C GLN A 69 -2.90 -9.25 7.12
N THR A 70 -3.08 -9.67 5.87
CA THR A 70 -2.31 -9.16 4.74
C THR A 70 -2.51 -7.65 4.52
N PRO A 71 -3.75 -7.12 4.43
CA PRO A 71 -3.96 -5.67 4.33
C PRO A 71 -3.43 -4.90 5.53
N LEU A 72 -3.55 -5.47 6.74
CA LEU A 72 -3.04 -4.84 7.97
C LEU A 72 -1.50 -4.70 7.96
N ARG A 73 -0.79 -5.71 7.46
CA ARG A 73 0.67 -5.68 7.33
C ARG A 73 1.12 -4.68 6.28
N PHE A 74 0.45 -4.65 5.13
CA PHE A 74 0.72 -3.64 4.10
C PHE A 74 0.47 -2.22 4.62
N HIS A 75 -0.64 -1.99 5.33
CA HIS A 75 -0.92 -0.72 5.99
C HIS A 75 0.21 -0.33 6.94
N ALA A 76 0.67 -1.24 7.80
CA ALA A 76 1.77 -0.98 8.73
C ALA A 76 3.10 -0.66 8.03
N LEU A 77 3.40 -1.33 6.92
CA LEU A 77 4.56 -1.04 6.07
C LEU A 77 4.46 0.38 5.48
N LEU A 78 3.31 0.74 4.93
CA LEU A 78 3.08 2.07 4.37
C LEU A 78 3.15 3.16 5.45
N GLN A 79 2.57 2.93 6.62
CA GLN A 79 2.70 3.81 7.79
C GLN A 79 4.15 4.05 8.16
N THR A 80 4.97 2.99 8.17
CA THR A 80 6.40 3.07 8.46
C THR A 80 7.12 3.89 7.39
N ALA A 81 6.88 3.61 6.11
CA ALA A 81 7.46 4.33 4.99
C ALA A 81 7.15 5.83 5.02
N LEU A 82 5.89 6.18 5.31
CA LEU A 82 5.42 7.56 5.38
C LEU A 82 5.96 8.32 6.60
N LYS A 83 5.94 7.70 7.79
CA LYS A 83 6.45 8.32 9.03
C LYS A 83 7.96 8.54 8.99
N LEU A 84 8.69 7.60 8.40
CA LEU A 84 10.13 7.72 8.18
C LEU A 84 10.48 8.56 6.94
N ARG A 85 9.50 8.85 6.07
CA ARG A 85 9.69 9.57 4.79
C ARG A 85 10.71 8.85 3.88
N MET A 86 10.67 7.53 3.91
CA MET A 86 11.62 6.64 3.24
C MET A 86 10.87 5.49 2.59
N LEU A 87 10.50 5.65 1.31
CA LEU A 87 9.75 4.62 0.59
C LEU A 87 10.58 3.38 0.26
N ILE A 88 11.92 3.47 0.27
CA ILE A 88 12.84 2.35 0.02
C ILE A 88 12.60 1.14 0.96
N VAL A 89 11.98 1.35 2.12
CA VAL A 89 11.61 0.26 3.04
C VAL A 89 10.60 -0.70 2.41
N ILE A 90 9.76 -0.22 1.49
CA ILE A 90 8.79 -1.04 0.75
C ILE A 90 9.53 -2.01 -0.16
N GLU A 91 10.40 -1.50 -1.03
CA GLU A 91 11.18 -2.35 -1.95
C GLU A 91 11.99 -3.42 -1.20
N ARG A 92 12.58 -3.05 -0.06
CA ARG A 92 13.34 -3.99 0.79
C ARG A 92 12.46 -5.10 1.35
N GLU A 93 11.26 -4.77 1.83
CA GLU A 93 10.31 -5.75 2.34
C GLU A 93 9.91 -6.74 1.25
N TYR A 94 9.59 -6.25 0.05
CA TYR A 94 9.20 -7.12 -1.06
C TYR A 94 10.37 -7.96 -1.61
N ARG A 95 11.60 -7.46 -1.52
CA ARG A 95 12.80 -8.25 -1.84
C ARG A 95 12.98 -9.44 -0.90
N TRP A 96 12.72 -9.26 0.39
CA TRP A 96 12.69 -10.36 1.35
C TRP A 96 11.51 -11.29 1.07
N ALA A 97 10.31 -10.72 0.88
CA ALA A 97 9.08 -11.47 0.67
C ALA A 97 9.12 -12.35 -0.59
N ARG A 98 9.88 -11.95 -1.63
CA ARG A 98 10.12 -12.73 -2.85
C ARG A 98 10.59 -14.16 -2.59
N GLN A 99 11.33 -14.40 -1.51
CA GLN A 99 11.85 -15.73 -1.19
C GLN A 99 10.79 -16.64 -0.54
N VAL A 100 9.73 -16.06 0.02
CA VAL A 100 8.78 -16.77 0.90
C VAL A 100 7.40 -16.84 0.26
N LEU A 101 6.90 -15.73 -0.29
CA LEU A 101 5.54 -15.61 -0.81
C LEU A 101 5.21 -16.61 -1.94
N PRO A 102 6.10 -16.92 -2.89
CA PRO A 102 5.83 -17.93 -3.92
C PRO A 102 5.61 -19.34 -3.36
N LEU A 103 6.19 -19.67 -2.20
CA LEU A 103 5.97 -20.97 -1.53
C LEU A 103 4.52 -21.14 -1.07
N HIS A 104 3.77 -20.04 -0.98
CA HIS A 104 2.35 -20.00 -0.63
C HIS A 104 1.45 -19.67 -1.83
N GLY A 105 1.96 -19.78 -3.06
CA GLY A 105 1.21 -19.49 -4.28
C GLY A 105 0.93 -18.00 -4.52
N VAL A 106 1.61 -17.11 -3.79
CA VAL A 106 1.48 -15.65 -3.98
C VAL A 106 2.36 -15.22 -5.15
N THR A 107 1.78 -14.50 -6.11
CA THR A 107 2.44 -14.02 -7.32
C THR A 107 2.55 -12.49 -7.30
N LEU A 108 3.39 -11.93 -8.18
CA LEU A 108 3.47 -10.48 -8.39
C LEU A 108 2.09 -9.86 -8.67
N LEU A 109 1.26 -10.53 -9.47
CA LEU A 109 -0.11 -10.10 -9.75
C LEU A 109 -0.91 -9.89 -8.46
N HIS A 110 -0.89 -10.86 -7.54
CA HIS A 110 -1.64 -10.74 -6.28
C HIS A 110 -1.17 -9.55 -5.43
N MET A 111 0.13 -9.29 -5.42
CA MET A 111 0.71 -8.17 -4.66
C MET A 111 0.39 -6.81 -5.27
N LEU A 112 0.47 -6.70 -6.60
CA LEU A 112 0.11 -5.47 -7.31
C LEU A 112 -1.38 -5.19 -7.17
N THR A 113 -2.25 -6.18 -7.39
CA THR A 113 -3.71 -6.02 -7.20
C THR A 113 -4.06 -5.60 -5.77
N HIS A 114 -3.42 -6.20 -4.76
CA HIS A 114 -3.62 -5.81 -3.37
C HIS A 114 -3.23 -4.34 -3.12
N ALA A 115 -2.05 -3.92 -3.57
CA ALA A 115 -1.57 -2.55 -3.39
C ALA A 115 -2.42 -1.55 -4.18
N GLU A 116 -2.81 -1.88 -5.41
CA GLU A 116 -3.70 -1.06 -6.23
C GLU A 116 -5.00 -0.78 -5.52
N LEU A 117 -5.66 -1.85 -5.07
CA LEU A 117 -6.93 -1.76 -4.37
C LEU A 117 -6.80 -0.99 -3.06
N TYR A 118 -5.73 -1.19 -2.30
CA TYR A 118 -5.49 -0.42 -1.07
C TYR A 118 -5.51 1.08 -1.36
N PHE A 119 -4.78 1.53 -2.39
CA PHE A 119 -4.73 2.95 -2.74
C PHE A 119 -6.04 3.47 -3.30
N ASP A 120 -6.79 2.66 -4.06
CA ASP A 120 -8.10 3.05 -4.59
C ASP A 120 -9.11 3.24 -3.45
N VAL A 121 -9.18 2.29 -2.51
CA VAL A 121 -10.03 2.42 -1.32
C VAL A 121 -9.59 3.59 -0.44
N ALA A 122 -8.27 3.81 -0.28
CA ALA A 122 -7.75 4.94 0.47
C ALA A 122 -8.12 6.29 -0.17
N ALA A 123 -8.08 6.38 -1.50
CA ALA A 123 -8.47 7.59 -2.22
C ALA A 123 -9.95 7.94 -2.02
N ASP A 124 -10.82 6.93 -1.88
CA ASP A 124 -12.25 7.12 -1.62
C ASP A 124 -12.57 7.38 -0.14
N SER A 125 -11.76 6.83 0.77
CA SER A 125 -12.05 6.86 2.22
C SER A 125 -11.42 8.04 2.96
N VAL A 126 -10.29 8.56 2.48
CA VAL A 126 -9.53 9.62 3.16
C VAL A 126 -9.88 10.99 2.58
N THR A 127 -10.28 11.92 3.44
CA THR A 127 -10.50 13.31 3.06
C THR A 127 -9.17 13.99 2.74
N LEU A 128 -8.90 14.21 1.46
CA LEU A 128 -7.72 14.91 0.97
C LEU A 128 -8.12 16.13 0.11
N ASP A 129 -7.25 17.13 0.06
CA ASP A 129 -7.40 18.19 -0.94
C ASP A 129 -6.91 17.71 -2.32
N GLN A 130 -7.10 18.54 -3.35
CA GLN A 130 -6.72 18.17 -4.72
C GLN A 130 -5.22 17.83 -4.84
N ILE A 131 -4.36 18.52 -4.09
CA ILE A 131 -2.91 18.28 -4.08
C ILE A 131 -2.61 16.93 -3.41
N GLY A 132 -3.26 16.64 -2.29
CA GLY A 132 -3.18 15.37 -1.58
C GLY A 132 -3.58 14.19 -2.45
N HIS A 133 -4.65 14.31 -3.25
CA HIS A 133 -5.04 13.26 -4.20
C HIS A 133 -3.98 13.02 -5.29
N VAL A 134 -3.40 14.08 -5.86
CA VAL A 134 -2.33 13.95 -6.87
C VAL A 134 -1.11 13.22 -6.28
N HIS A 135 -0.73 13.54 -5.05
CA HIS A 135 0.41 12.90 -4.42
C HIS A 135 0.10 11.50 -3.89
N LEU A 136 -1.14 11.20 -3.47
CA LEU A 136 -1.57 9.83 -3.17
C LEU A 136 -1.51 8.96 -4.43
N PHE A 137 -1.96 9.48 -5.57
CA PHE A 137 -1.82 8.81 -6.86
C PHE A 137 -0.36 8.58 -7.25
N THR A 138 0.52 9.56 -7.00
CA THR A 138 1.96 9.41 -7.23
C THR A 138 2.56 8.35 -6.31
N LEU A 139 2.18 8.36 -5.02
CA LEU A 139 2.59 7.36 -4.03
C LEU A 139 2.15 5.95 -4.43
N LYS A 140 0.94 5.77 -4.97
CA LYS A 140 0.47 4.51 -5.55
C LYS A 140 1.47 4.00 -6.59
N HIS A 141 1.78 4.80 -7.60
CA HIS A 141 2.66 4.38 -8.69
C HIS A 141 4.07 4.04 -8.22
N VAL A 142 4.65 4.89 -7.36
CA VAL A 142 5.98 4.64 -6.77
C VAL A 142 5.98 3.35 -5.94
N THR A 143 4.91 3.09 -5.18
CA THR A 143 4.77 1.87 -4.38
C THR A 143 4.67 0.63 -5.27
N LEU A 144 3.87 0.67 -6.35
CA LEU A 144 3.74 -0.45 -7.28
C LEU A 144 5.07 -0.78 -7.99
N ASP A 145 5.79 0.25 -8.45
CA ASP A 145 7.13 0.09 -9.03
C ASP A 145 8.13 -0.51 -8.03
N MET A 146 8.09 -0.09 -6.75
CA MET A 146 8.91 -0.69 -5.70
C MET A 146 8.57 -2.16 -5.41
N ILE A 147 7.28 -2.53 -5.45
CA ILE A 147 6.84 -3.92 -5.32
C ILE A 147 7.38 -4.73 -6.49
N GLU A 148 7.20 -4.24 -7.72
CA GLU A 148 7.67 -4.91 -8.93
C GLU A 148 9.18 -5.10 -8.92
N ARG A 149 9.97 -4.06 -8.62
CA ARG A 149 11.42 -4.17 -8.47
C ARG A 149 11.82 -5.15 -7.37
N GLY A 150 11.20 -5.07 -6.20
CA GLY A 150 11.49 -5.98 -5.09
C GLY A 150 11.24 -7.45 -5.45
N MET A 151 10.24 -7.71 -6.30
CA MET A 151 9.84 -9.05 -6.70
C MET A 151 10.56 -9.60 -7.93
N THR A 152 11.23 -8.75 -8.71
CA THR A 152 11.89 -9.14 -9.98
C THR A 152 13.41 -9.05 -9.96
N ALA A 153 14.00 -8.23 -9.09
CA ALA A 153 15.46 -8.01 -9.00
C ALA A 153 16.17 -9.03 -8.11
#